data_AF-A0A1H8H0P6-F1
#
_entry.id   AF-A0A1H8H0P6-F1
#
_cell.length_a   1.000
_cell.length_b   1.000
_cell.length_c   1.000
_cell.angle_alpha   90.00
_cell.angle_beta   90.00
_cell.angle_gamma   90.00
#
_symmetry.space_group_name_H-M   'P 1'
#
loop_
_entity.id
_entity.type
_entity.pdbx_description
1 polymer ?
#
loop_
_entity_poly.entity_id
_entity_poly.type
_entity_poly.pdbx_seq_one_letter_code
_entity_poly.pdbx_strand_id
1 'polypeptide(L)'
;MGAVLSLVEQNFVEDKSIRDQYIEKIGVLSKVKMLSLLPDEEHMTVKMAAEFYEVDYKTIATILNRHKNEFESDGVNTITSKDEAFFKLKKALPNSQFVVKLLPKRAILRIGMLLRDSEVSVKVRNYLLNIEEQSSQESKEVVTGAWADSDLVLLNKILNIQENTGINKMAAIKNAAKELNRNPNNVYQKVHYITKRHGSLNQFIVENGLMLQQENNECFHGNFKNYESNKDELISINDKLSNISKQLNIVSELNGKVNRLEVEVNNNRITIIEQEGLIKRKNKLLEKYKKDNQVLINDLNSLRRILLTDESTGTKNKELEEGIRFITDKHGCVSIK
;
A
#
# COMPACT_ATOMS: atom_id res chain seq x y z
N MET A 1 0.15 30.97 21.72
CA MET A 1 1.56 30.97 21.28
C MET A 1 1.75 29.81 20.32
N GLY A 2 1.40 30.00 19.05
CA GLY A 2 1.62 28.99 18.01
C GLY A 2 3.05 29.14 17.51
N ALA A 3 3.98 28.37 18.09
CA ALA A 3 5.31 28.24 17.53
C ALA A 3 5.17 27.54 16.18
N VAL A 4 5.28 28.30 15.10
CA VAL A 4 5.60 27.76 13.78
C VAL A 4 7.03 27.26 13.91
N LEU A 5 7.21 26.05 14.44
CA LEU A 5 8.48 25.35 14.33
C LEU A 5 8.74 25.21 12.84
N SER A 6 9.86 25.77 12.39
CA SER A 6 10.47 25.33 11.14
C SER A 6 10.62 23.82 11.25
N LEU A 7 9.82 23.09 10.49
CA LEU A 7 9.83 21.63 10.48
C LEU A 7 11.12 21.19 9.78
N VAL A 8 12.16 20.97 10.57
CA VAL A 8 13.40 20.36 10.10
C VAL A 8 13.27 18.86 10.37
N GLU A 9 13.76 18.02 9.45
CA GLU A 9 13.70 16.56 9.60
C GLU A 9 14.22 16.05 10.96
N GLN A 10 15.19 16.75 11.56
CA GLN A 10 15.79 16.39 12.85
C GLN A 10 14.78 16.47 14.01
N ASN A 11 13.72 17.27 13.88
CA ASN A 11 12.71 17.44 14.92
C ASN A 11 11.97 16.11 15.24
N PHE A 12 11.84 15.21 14.26
CA PHE A 12 11.24 13.89 14.50
C PHE A 12 12.09 13.00 15.41
N VAL A 13 13.42 13.17 15.39
CA VAL A 13 14.34 12.39 16.22
C VAL A 13 14.32 12.92 17.65
N GLU A 14 14.27 14.24 17.81
CA GLU A 14 14.37 14.92 19.11
C GLU A 14 13.04 14.92 19.87
N ASP A 15 11.92 15.27 19.21
CA ASP A 15 10.65 15.51 19.88
C ASP A 15 9.65 14.34 19.74
N LYS A 16 9.27 13.77 20.89
CA LYS A 16 8.24 12.74 20.95
C LYS A 16 6.86 13.25 20.51
N SER A 17 6.48 14.46 20.91
CA SER A 17 5.16 15.03 20.59
C SER A 17 4.92 15.14 19.09
N ILE A 18 5.97 15.42 18.32
CA ILE A 18 5.89 15.44 16.86
C ILE A 18 5.63 14.02 16.36
N ARG A 19 6.42 13.01 16.77
CA ARG A 19 6.19 11.62 16.34
C ARG A 19 4.77 11.13 16.59
N ASP A 20 4.21 11.46 17.75
CA ASP A 20 2.86 11.03 18.14
C ASP A 20 1.76 11.64 17.24
N GLN A 21 1.96 12.85 16.68
CA GLN A 21 1.02 13.45 15.73
C GLN A 21 0.98 12.72 14.38
N TYR A 22 2.12 12.15 13.95
CA TYR A 22 2.26 11.54 12.62
C TYR A 22 2.12 10.01 12.62
N ILE A 23 1.99 9.37 13.78
CA ILE A 23 2.02 7.91 13.93
C ILE A 23 0.89 7.19 13.17
N GLU A 24 -0.22 7.87 12.89
CA GLU A 24 -1.37 7.32 12.18
C GLU A 24 -1.16 7.31 10.65
N LYS A 25 -0.16 8.03 10.12
CA LYS A 25 0.12 8.14 8.69
C LYS A 25 0.91 6.94 8.15
N ILE A 26 0.39 5.74 8.39
CA ILE A 26 1.03 4.46 8.03
C ILE A 26 1.24 4.33 6.51
N GLY A 27 0.36 4.93 5.71
CA GLY A 27 0.42 4.90 4.25
C GLY A 27 1.68 5.55 3.64
N VAL A 28 2.50 6.24 4.45
CA VAL A 28 3.80 6.74 3.99
C VAL A 28 4.77 5.60 3.70
N LEU A 29 4.73 4.52 4.49
CA LEU A 29 5.68 3.43 4.35
C LEU A 29 5.61 2.76 2.96
N SER A 30 4.39 2.52 2.45
CA SER A 30 4.19 1.89 1.14
C SER A 30 4.58 2.77 -0.03
N LYS A 31 4.67 4.09 0.16
CA LYS A 31 5.09 5.05 -0.88
C LYS A 31 6.60 5.16 -1.00
N VAL A 32 7.34 4.96 0.10
CA VAL A 32 8.80 5.06 0.09
C VAL A 32 9.45 3.79 -0.43
N LYS A 33 8.96 2.62 0.00
CA LYS A 33 9.53 1.32 -0.39
C LYS A 33 8.48 0.22 -0.22
N MET A 34 8.62 -0.88 -0.98
CA MET A 34 7.70 -2.01 -0.89
C MET A 34 7.77 -2.63 0.52
N LEU A 35 6.63 -2.65 1.21
CA LEU A 35 6.52 -3.16 2.57
C LEU A 35 6.38 -4.69 2.53
N SER A 36 7.38 -5.42 3.04
CA SER A 36 7.30 -6.88 3.20
C SER A 36 6.70 -7.22 4.55
N LEU A 37 5.50 -7.80 4.56
CA LEU A 37 4.81 -8.20 5.79
C LEU A 37 4.85 -9.71 5.96
N LEU A 38 4.60 -10.15 7.18
CA LEU A 38 4.34 -11.55 7.49
C LEU A 38 3.03 -12.03 6.83
N PRO A 39 2.76 -13.35 6.80
CA PRO A 39 1.53 -13.90 6.21
C PRO A 39 0.24 -13.42 6.87
N ASP A 40 0.32 -12.67 7.98
CA ASP A 40 -0.80 -12.04 8.66
C ASP A 40 -1.11 -10.63 8.13
N GLU A 41 -0.33 -10.08 7.20
CA GLU A 41 -0.48 -8.76 6.56
C GLU A 41 -0.49 -7.56 7.53
N GLU A 42 -0.09 -7.78 8.78
CA GLU A 42 -0.14 -6.78 9.84
C GLU A 42 1.23 -6.51 10.44
N HIS A 43 2.05 -7.56 10.58
CA HIS A 43 3.30 -7.49 11.34
C HIS A 43 4.53 -7.68 10.46
N MET A 44 5.64 -7.16 10.96
CA MET A 44 6.97 -7.37 10.42
C MET A 44 7.91 -7.81 11.54
N THR A 45 8.92 -8.62 11.23
CA THR A 45 9.97 -8.96 12.21
C THR A 45 11.01 -7.85 12.29
N VAL A 46 11.78 -7.81 13.39
CA VAL A 46 12.92 -6.87 13.54
C VAL A 46 13.93 -7.01 12.40
N LYS A 47 14.15 -8.24 11.92
CA LYS A 47 15.08 -8.49 10.81
C LYS A 47 14.56 -7.88 9.50
N MET A 48 13.28 -8.10 9.19
CA MET A 48 12.64 -7.50 8.02
C MET A 48 12.60 -5.97 8.10
N ALA A 49 12.42 -5.39 9.30
CA ALA A 49 12.48 -3.94 9.49
C ALA A 49 13.89 -3.38 9.27
N ALA A 50 14.92 -4.11 9.69
CA ALA A 50 16.32 -3.76 9.43
C ALA A 50 16.64 -3.77 7.92
N GLU A 51 16.15 -4.79 7.20
CA GLU A 51 16.25 -4.89 5.74
C GLU A 51 15.47 -3.78 5.02
N PHE A 52 14.29 -3.42 5.52
CA PHE A 52 13.48 -2.34 4.97
C PHE A 52 14.21 -0.99 5.03
N TYR A 53 14.77 -0.66 6.19
CA TYR A 53 15.49 0.60 6.43
C TYR A 53 16.97 0.57 6.07
N GLU A 54 17.49 -0.56 5.56
CA GLU A 54 18.89 -0.71 5.15
C GLU A 54 19.88 -0.40 6.29
N VAL A 55 19.57 -0.89 7.49
CA VAL A 55 20.40 -0.73 8.68
C VAL A 55 20.67 -2.06 9.35
N ASP A 56 21.70 -2.10 10.20
CA ASP A 56 22.01 -3.29 10.98
C ASP A 56 20.88 -3.67 11.94
N TYR A 57 20.69 -4.98 12.13
CA TYR A 57 19.76 -5.54 13.12
C TYR A 57 19.96 -4.93 14.52
N LYS A 58 21.22 -4.71 14.91
CA LYS A 58 21.59 -4.14 16.21
C LYS A 58 21.06 -2.71 16.38
N THR A 59 21.01 -1.92 15.31
CA THR A 59 20.52 -0.54 15.33
C THR A 59 19.04 -0.51 15.67
N ILE A 60 18.24 -1.34 14.98
CA ILE A 60 16.80 -1.45 15.25
C ILE A 60 16.56 -1.98 16.68
N ALA A 61 17.30 -3.01 17.10
CA ALA A 61 17.18 -3.56 18.45
C ALA A 61 17.49 -2.50 19.53
N THR A 62 18.49 -1.65 19.29
CA THR A 62 18.86 -0.56 20.20
C THR A 62 17.77 0.50 20.28
N ILE A 63 17.16 0.87 19.15
CA ILE A 63 16.05 1.84 19.10
C ILE A 63 14.84 1.32 19.87
N LEU A 64 14.46 0.06 19.63
CA LEU A 64 13.35 -0.60 20.34
C LEU A 64 13.58 -0.63 21.86
N ASN A 65 14.82 -0.79 22.31
CA ASN A 65 15.15 -0.78 23.73
C ASN A 65 15.17 0.63 24.33
N ARG A 66 15.72 1.63 23.61
CA ARG A 66 15.78 3.02 24.08
C ARG A 66 14.40 3.68 24.19
N HIS A 67 13.49 3.36 23.27
CA HIS A 67 12.14 3.94 23.21
C HIS A 67 11.05 2.92 23.56
N LYS A 68 11.32 2.00 24.49
CA LYS A 68 10.43 0.88 24.83
C LYS A 68 8.99 1.31 25.11
N ASN A 69 8.81 2.38 25.89
CA ASN A 69 7.49 2.90 26.28
C ASN A 69 6.66 3.37 25.06
N GLU A 70 7.31 3.96 24.05
CA GLU A 70 6.62 4.38 22.82
C GLU A 70 6.18 3.16 22.00
N PHE A 71 7.06 2.16 21.88
CA PHE A 71 6.77 0.97 21.10
C PHE A 71 5.74 0.03 21.75
N GLU A 72 5.70 -0.04 23.07
CA GLU A 72 4.63 -0.73 23.79
C GLU A 72 3.27 -0.06 23.50
N SER A 73 3.22 1.27 23.47
CA SER A 73 1.98 2.00 23.13
C SER A 73 1.56 1.83 21.66
N ASP A 74 2.51 1.57 20.76
CA ASP A 74 2.23 1.29 19.35
C ASP A 74 1.77 -0.16 19.10
N GLY A 75 1.84 -1.04 20.11
CA GLY A 75 1.40 -2.44 20.03
C GLY A 75 2.50 -3.44 19.65
N VAL A 76 3.77 -3.15 19.92
CA VAL A 76 4.87 -4.12 19.72
C VAL A 76 4.74 -5.29 20.69
N ASN A 77 4.61 -6.50 20.16
CA ASN A 77 4.42 -7.71 20.94
C ASN A 77 5.58 -8.69 20.73
N THR A 78 5.97 -9.39 21.80
CA THR A 78 6.98 -10.46 21.73
C THR A 78 6.29 -11.80 21.87
N ILE A 79 6.40 -12.64 20.84
CA ILE A 79 5.87 -13.99 20.83
C ILE A 79 6.97 -15.02 21.06
N THR A 80 6.65 -16.08 21.80
CA THR A 80 7.54 -17.21 22.09
C THR A 80 7.03 -18.47 21.39
N SER A 81 7.87 -19.48 21.22
CA SER A 81 7.47 -20.78 20.65
C SER A 81 6.33 -21.51 21.34
N LYS A 82 5.92 -21.06 22.53
CA LYS A 82 4.76 -21.60 23.27
C LYS A 82 3.43 -20.99 22.82
N ASP A 83 3.47 -19.85 22.14
CA ASP A 83 2.27 -19.10 21.77
C ASP A 83 1.65 -19.65 20.47
N GLU A 84 0.33 -19.71 20.41
CA GLU A 84 -0.40 -20.17 19.21
C GLU A 84 -0.10 -19.34 17.96
N ALA A 85 0.10 -18.02 18.14
CA ALA A 85 0.48 -17.10 17.08
C ALA A 85 1.82 -17.50 16.42
N PHE A 86 2.76 -18.03 17.21
CA PHE A 86 4.05 -18.49 16.69
C PHE A 86 3.87 -19.70 15.76
N PHE A 87 2.97 -20.63 16.06
CA PHE A 87 2.73 -21.79 15.19
C PHE A 87 2.16 -21.41 13.82
N LYS A 88 1.29 -20.39 13.77
CA LYS A 88 0.75 -19.85 12.51
C LYS A 88 1.85 -19.20 11.67
N LEU A 89 2.72 -18.44 12.32
CA LEU A 89 3.81 -17.68 11.67
C LEU A 89 5.08 -18.51 11.43
N LYS A 90 5.21 -19.70 12.01
CA LYS A 90 6.40 -20.57 11.94
C LYS A 90 6.89 -20.83 10.52
N LYS A 91 5.99 -20.85 9.53
CA LYS A 91 6.35 -21.06 8.12
C LYS A 91 7.12 -19.88 7.50
N ALA A 92 6.93 -18.67 8.01
CA ALA A 92 7.57 -17.45 7.51
C ALA A 92 8.78 -17.01 8.37
N LEU A 93 9.00 -17.66 9.51
CA LEU A 93 10.09 -17.37 10.43
C LEU A 93 11.27 -18.31 10.20
N PRO A 94 12.52 -17.87 10.43
CA PRO A 94 13.67 -18.74 10.36
C PRO A 94 13.61 -19.85 11.43
N ASN A 95 13.96 -21.08 11.04
CA ASN A 95 13.80 -22.30 11.86
C ASN A 95 14.52 -22.29 13.23
N SER A 96 15.41 -21.34 13.48
CA SER A 96 16.24 -21.24 14.69
C SER A 96 15.76 -20.20 15.72
N GLN A 97 14.66 -19.50 15.46
CA GLN A 97 14.24 -18.38 16.31
C GLN A 97 13.09 -18.76 17.24
N PHE A 98 13.37 -18.85 18.54
CA PHE A 98 12.39 -19.25 19.57
C PHE A 98 11.59 -18.09 20.16
N VAL A 99 12.07 -16.85 19.98
CA VAL A 99 11.45 -15.62 20.44
C VAL A 99 11.52 -14.58 19.33
N VAL A 100 10.36 -14.02 18.96
CA VAL A 100 10.23 -13.07 17.85
C VAL A 100 9.45 -11.85 18.31
N LYS A 101 10.00 -10.65 18.04
CA LYS A 101 9.25 -9.40 18.20
C LYS A 101 8.48 -9.10 16.91
N LEU A 102 7.16 -8.95 17.05
CA LEU A 102 6.24 -8.54 16.02
C LEU A 102 6.07 -7.02 16.07
N LEU A 103 6.38 -6.37 14.95
CA LEU A 103 6.28 -4.93 14.78
C LEU A 103 5.05 -4.61 13.94
N PRO A 104 4.01 -3.98 14.50
CA PRO A 104 2.90 -3.48 13.69
C PRO A 104 3.38 -2.30 12.82
N LYS A 105 2.62 -1.97 11.78
CA LYS A 105 2.98 -0.89 10.82
C LYS A 105 3.26 0.47 11.51
N ARG A 106 2.57 0.77 12.61
CA ARG A 106 2.82 1.97 13.44
C ARG A 106 4.23 2.00 14.02
N ALA A 107 4.65 0.88 14.62
CA ALA A 107 6.00 0.74 15.17
C ALA A 107 7.07 0.85 14.06
N ILE A 108 6.82 0.27 12.89
CA ILE A 108 7.72 0.38 11.73
C ILE A 108 7.87 1.85 11.32
N LEU A 109 6.78 2.61 11.30
CA LEU A 109 6.83 4.05 11.00
C LEU A 109 7.62 4.82 12.06
N ARG A 110 7.39 4.55 13.35
CA ARG A 110 8.14 5.21 14.43
C ARG A 110 9.64 4.93 14.37
N ILE A 111 10.03 3.71 14.01
CA ILE A 111 11.44 3.38 13.73
C ILE A 111 12.01 4.31 12.65
N GLY A 112 11.28 4.52 11.55
CA GLY A 112 11.68 5.42 10.47
C GLY A 112 11.79 6.89 10.90
N MET A 113 10.95 7.33 11.83
CA MET A 113 11.04 8.68 12.39
C MET A 113 12.28 8.87 13.29
N LEU A 114 12.72 7.81 13.98
CA LEU A 114 13.84 7.83 14.93
C LEU A 114 15.21 7.58 14.30
N LEU A 115 15.26 6.89 13.17
CA LEU A 115 16.52 6.53 12.50
C LEU A 115 17.17 7.74 11.83
N ARG A 116 18.29 8.22 12.37
CA ARG A 116 18.98 9.41 11.85
C ARG A 116 19.57 9.21 10.45
N ASP A 117 20.34 8.13 10.28
CA ASP A 117 21.28 7.97 9.18
C ASP A 117 20.81 7.01 8.05
N SER A 118 19.57 6.52 8.12
CA SER A 118 19.01 5.68 7.05
C SER A 118 18.43 6.55 5.92
N GLU A 119 18.86 6.31 4.68
CA GLU A 119 18.33 7.01 3.50
C GLU A 119 16.81 6.82 3.34
N VAL A 120 16.33 5.60 3.62
CA VAL A 120 14.90 5.27 3.59
C VAL A 120 14.15 6.07 4.67
N SER A 121 14.72 6.20 5.87
CA SER A 121 14.15 6.99 6.96
C SER A 121 14.12 8.49 6.66
N VAL A 122 15.18 9.03 6.04
CA VAL A 122 15.21 10.41 5.54
C VAL A 122 14.06 10.65 4.55
N LYS A 123 13.83 9.73 3.61
CA LYS A 123 12.70 9.81 2.66
C LYS A 123 11.35 9.75 3.37
N VAL A 124 11.19 8.88 4.38
CA VAL A 124 9.96 8.81 5.20
C VAL A 124 9.67 10.14 5.89
N ARG A 125 10.66 10.74 6.56
CA ARG A 125 10.49 12.05 7.22
C ARG A 125 10.15 13.15 6.23
N ASN A 126 10.85 13.22 5.11
CA ASN A 126 10.54 14.18 4.05
C ASN A 126 9.12 14.03 3.53
N TYR A 127 8.67 12.79 3.32
CA TYR A 127 7.32 12.55 2.84
C TYR A 127 6.25 12.98 3.86
N LEU A 128 6.49 12.73 5.15
CA LEU A 128 5.61 13.20 6.24
C LEU A 128 5.53 14.73 6.28
N LEU A 129 6.66 15.42 6.13
CA LEU A 129 6.70 16.88 6.06
C LEU A 129 5.96 17.43 4.83
N ASN A 130 6.18 16.82 3.67
CA ASN A 130 5.53 17.25 2.44
C ASN A 130 4.01 17.07 2.49
N ILE A 131 3.51 15.98 3.09
CA ILE A 131 2.08 15.80 3.31
C ILE A 131 1.53 16.92 4.19
N GLU A 132 2.24 17.26 5.28
CA GLU A 132 1.80 18.34 6.18
C GLU A 132 1.80 19.70 5.50
N GLU A 133 2.80 19.96 4.65
CA GLU A 133 2.85 21.20 3.89
C GLU A 133 1.69 21.31 2.90
N GLN A 134 1.28 20.21 2.27
CA GLN A 134 0.14 20.16 1.36
C GLN A 134 -1.19 20.30 2.12
N SER A 135 -1.41 19.56 3.21
CA SER A 135 -2.61 19.71 4.04
C SER A 135 -2.73 21.10 4.67
N SER A 136 -1.59 21.69 5.07
CA SER A 136 -1.51 23.07 5.53
C SER A 136 -1.81 24.08 4.44
N GLN A 137 -1.43 23.80 3.19
CA GLN A 137 -1.77 24.64 2.04
C GLN A 137 -3.26 24.55 1.73
N GLU A 138 -3.83 23.34 1.66
CA GLU A 138 -5.26 23.12 1.44
C GLU A 138 -6.11 23.79 2.52
N SER A 139 -5.74 23.63 3.79
CA SER A 139 -6.46 24.30 4.90
C SER A 139 -6.30 25.82 4.85
N LYS A 140 -5.13 26.36 4.45
CA LYS A 140 -4.95 27.81 4.22
C LYS A 140 -5.75 28.29 3.01
N GLU A 141 -5.90 27.51 1.96
CA GLU A 141 -6.71 27.83 0.79
C GLU A 141 -8.20 27.82 1.11
N VAL A 142 -8.65 26.90 1.97
CA VAL A 142 -10.02 26.90 2.53
C VAL A 142 -10.26 28.16 3.36
N VAL A 143 -9.30 28.58 4.19
CA VAL A 143 -9.40 29.79 5.03
C VAL A 143 -9.31 31.09 4.20
N THR A 144 -8.49 31.11 3.15
CA THR A 144 -8.34 32.29 2.26
C THR A 144 -9.40 32.36 1.14
N GLY A 145 -10.29 31.36 1.08
CA GLY A 145 -11.30 31.16 0.04
C GLY A 145 -10.66 30.59 -1.22
N ALA A 146 -11.21 29.51 -1.79
CA ALA A 146 -10.74 28.98 -3.06
C ALA A 146 -10.74 30.10 -4.12
N TRP A 147 -9.56 30.41 -4.68
CA TRP A 147 -9.39 31.43 -5.71
C TRP A 147 -9.62 30.76 -7.07
N ALA A 148 -10.58 31.23 -7.84
CA ALA A 148 -10.73 30.78 -9.22
C ALA A 148 -9.62 31.40 -10.09
N ASP A 149 -9.23 30.70 -11.15
CA ASP A 149 -8.22 31.17 -12.11
C ASP A 149 -8.60 32.54 -12.70
N SER A 150 -9.90 32.73 -12.98
CA SER A 150 -10.46 34.01 -13.43
C SER A 150 -10.23 35.15 -12.44
N ASP A 151 -10.32 34.87 -11.14
CA ASP A 151 -10.18 35.88 -10.09
C ASP A 151 -8.73 36.34 -9.95
N LEU A 152 -7.77 35.44 -10.16
CA LEU A 152 -6.34 35.73 -10.11
C LEU A 152 -5.91 36.60 -11.30
N VAL A 153 -6.45 36.31 -12.49
CA VAL A 153 -6.25 37.14 -13.69
C VAL A 153 -6.86 38.53 -13.50
N LEU A 154 -8.08 38.60 -12.99
CA LEU A 154 -8.76 39.87 -12.70
C LEU A 154 -8.01 40.68 -11.64
N LEU A 155 -7.58 40.04 -10.55
CA LEU A 155 -6.76 40.64 -9.51
C LEU A 155 -5.49 41.27 -10.08
N ASN A 156 -4.79 40.53 -10.94
CA ASN A 156 -3.57 41.02 -11.58
C ASN A 156 -3.84 42.20 -12.52
N LYS A 157 -4.92 42.16 -13.30
CA LYS A 157 -5.35 43.29 -14.13
C LYS A 157 -5.60 44.55 -13.29
N ILE A 158 -6.33 44.41 -12.19
CA ILE A 158 -6.65 45.52 -11.27
C ILE A 158 -5.39 46.10 -10.64
N LEU A 159 -4.48 45.25 -10.14
CA LEU A 159 -3.24 45.70 -9.51
C LEU A 159 -2.32 46.43 -10.50
N ASN A 160 -2.15 45.91 -11.72
CA ASN A 160 -1.31 46.55 -12.74
C ASN A 160 -1.86 47.93 -13.18
N ILE A 161 -3.18 48.06 -13.31
CA ILE A 161 -3.82 49.37 -13.61
C ILE A 161 -3.55 50.38 -12.48
N GLN A 162 -3.57 49.91 -11.24
CA GLN A 162 -3.42 50.77 -10.07
C GLN A 162 -1.96 51.17 -9.78
N GLU A 163 -1.00 50.34 -10.17
CA GLU A 163 0.42 50.70 -10.16
C GLU A 163 0.74 51.80 -11.18
N ASN A 164 0.16 51.72 -12.38
CA ASN A 164 0.35 52.74 -13.43
C ASN A 164 -0.27 54.11 -13.08
N THR A 165 -1.24 54.14 -12.16
CA THR A 165 -1.91 55.37 -11.71
C THR A 165 -1.30 55.96 -10.43
N GLY A 166 -0.23 55.35 -9.88
CA GLY A 166 0.50 55.86 -8.72
C GLY A 166 -0.21 55.69 -7.38
N ILE A 167 -1.20 54.79 -7.29
CA ILE A 167 -1.99 54.56 -6.09
C ILE A 167 -1.20 53.69 -5.08
N ASN A 168 -1.37 53.93 -3.77
CA ASN A 168 -0.77 53.10 -2.72
C ASN A 168 -1.22 51.62 -2.84
N LYS A 169 -0.28 50.68 -2.73
CA LYS A 169 -0.52 49.23 -2.78
C LYS A 169 -1.67 48.75 -1.89
N MET A 170 -1.83 49.32 -0.69
CA MET A 170 -2.93 48.95 0.21
C MET A 170 -4.30 49.43 -0.30
N ALA A 171 -4.34 50.60 -0.96
CA ALA A 171 -5.56 51.09 -1.59
C ALA A 171 -5.92 50.25 -2.82
N ALA A 172 -4.91 49.81 -3.57
CA ALA A 172 -5.08 48.90 -4.71
C ALA A 172 -5.72 47.56 -4.28
N ILE A 173 -5.20 46.95 -3.21
CA ILE A 173 -5.74 45.70 -2.65
C ILE A 173 -7.17 45.87 -2.15
N LYS A 174 -7.51 46.99 -1.52
CA LYS A 174 -8.89 47.28 -1.10
C LYS A 174 -9.86 47.41 -2.27
N ASN A 175 -9.42 48.02 -3.37
CA ASN A 175 -10.24 48.13 -4.57
C ASN A 175 -10.42 46.76 -5.24
N ALA A 176 -9.36 45.96 -5.36
CA ALA A 176 -9.48 44.60 -5.87
C ALA A 176 -10.40 43.72 -5.01
N ALA A 177 -10.34 43.88 -3.68
CA ALA A 177 -11.22 43.17 -2.75
C ALA A 177 -12.70 43.52 -2.94
N LYS A 178 -13.01 44.79 -3.26
CA LYS A 178 -14.38 45.22 -3.60
C LYS A 178 -14.87 44.56 -4.88
N GLU A 179 -14.07 44.58 -5.95
CA GLU A 179 -14.42 43.98 -7.24
C GLU A 179 -14.61 42.46 -7.16
N LEU A 180 -13.78 41.78 -6.35
CA LEU A 180 -13.82 40.34 -6.17
C LEU A 180 -14.82 39.88 -5.08
N ASN A 181 -15.54 40.81 -4.44
CA ASN A 181 -16.41 40.53 -3.29
C ASN A 181 -15.72 39.67 -2.19
N ARG A 182 -14.45 39.95 -1.92
CA ARG A 182 -13.63 39.22 -0.94
C ARG A 182 -13.14 40.11 0.19
N ASN A 183 -12.76 39.50 1.31
CA ASN A 183 -12.16 40.24 2.42
C ASN A 183 -10.78 40.82 1.99
N PRO A 184 -10.53 42.13 2.18
CA PRO A 184 -9.25 42.76 1.83
C PRO A 184 -8.02 42.04 2.42
N ASN A 185 -8.14 41.50 3.62
CA ASN A 185 -7.05 40.77 4.28
C ASN A 185 -6.74 39.44 3.56
N ASN A 186 -7.76 38.75 3.04
CA ASN A 186 -7.55 37.51 2.28
C ASN A 186 -6.86 37.81 0.94
N VAL A 187 -7.27 38.88 0.26
CA VAL A 187 -6.61 39.35 -0.98
C VAL A 187 -5.16 39.72 -0.71
N TYR A 188 -4.91 40.48 0.36
CA TYR A 188 -3.54 40.84 0.78
C TYR A 188 -2.67 39.60 1.03
N GLN A 189 -3.18 38.64 1.81
CA GLN A 189 -2.45 37.42 2.15
C GLN A 189 -2.14 36.59 0.90
N LYS A 190 -3.10 36.44 -0.02
CA LYS A 190 -2.90 35.69 -1.28
C LYS A 190 -1.83 36.36 -2.16
N VAL A 191 -1.91 37.68 -2.38
CA VAL A 191 -0.89 38.44 -3.14
C VAL A 191 0.48 38.31 -2.47
N HIS A 192 0.55 38.44 -1.15
CA HIS A 192 1.81 38.33 -0.41
C HIS A 192 2.42 36.93 -0.53
N TYR A 193 1.61 35.88 -0.42
CA TYR A 193 2.07 34.50 -0.57
C TYR A 193 2.62 34.24 -1.98
N ILE A 194 1.89 34.65 -3.01
CA ILE A 194 2.28 34.47 -4.41
C ILE A 194 3.58 35.23 -4.70
N THR A 195 3.66 36.50 -4.29
CA THR A 195 4.86 37.33 -4.52
C THR A 195 6.08 36.80 -3.76
N LYS A 196 5.90 36.23 -2.56
CA LYS A 196 7.00 35.63 -1.79
C LYS A 196 7.57 34.35 -2.43
N ARG A 197 6.73 33.53 -3.08
CA ARG A 197 7.17 32.26 -3.71
C ARG A 197 7.58 32.40 -5.18
N HIS A 198 6.83 33.19 -5.96
CA HIS A 198 6.97 33.31 -7.42
C HIS A 198 7.50 34.69 -7.86
N GLY A 199 7.80 35.59 -6.92
CA GLY A 199 8.31 36.94 -7.19
C GLY A 199 7.19 37.95 -7.55
N SER A 200 6.38 37.66 -8.57
CA SER A 200 5.26 38.52 -8.99
C SER A 200 3.98 37.74 -9.28
N LEU A 201 2.83 38.41 -9.20
CA LEU A 201 1.55 37.82 -9.56
C LEU A 201 1.47 37.48 -11.06
N ASN A 202 2.05 38.33 -11.92
CA ASN A 202 2.22 38.06 -13.36
C ASN A 202 3.00 36.77 -13.60
N GLN A 203 4.13 36.59 -12.93
CA GLN A 203 4.98 35.41 -13.07
C GLN A 203 4.22 34.13 -12.67
N PHE A 204 3.47 34.19 -11.57
CA PHE A 204 2.61 33.08 -11.14
C PHE A 204 1.54 32.71 -12.17
N ILE A 205 0.89 33.71 -12.78
CA ILE A 205 -0.12 33.48 -13.82
C ILE A 205 0.48 32.80 -15.05
N VAL A 206 1.70 33.21 -15.45
CA VAL A 206 2.41 32.64 -16.59
C VAL A 206 2.88 31.20 -16.29
N GLU A 207 3.48 30.97 -15.12
CA GLU A 207 3.99 29.66 -14.70
C GLU A 207 2.87 28.60 -14.58
N ASN A 208 1.68 29.02 -14.15
CA ASN A 208 0.53 28.14 -14.00
C ASN A 208 -0.41 28.13 -15.23
N GLY A 209 -0.06 28.83 -16.32
CA GLY A 209 -0.82 28.81 -17.58
C GLY A 209 -2.22 29.44 -17.49
N LEU A 210 -2.44 30.41 -16.60
CA LEU A 210 -3.77 30.97 -16.27
C LEU A 210 -4.25 32.07 -17.25
N MET A 211 -3.59 32.28 -18.38
CA MET A 211 -3.94 33.34 -19.34
C MET A 211 -5.22 33.00 -20.13
N LEU A 212 -6.33 33.66 -19.82
CA LEU A 212 -7.49 33.72 -20.73
C LEU A 212 -7.20 34.74 -21.84
N GLN A 213 -7.41 34.32 -23.10
CA GLN A 213 -7.38 35.19 -24.27
C GLN A 213 -8.32 36.38 -24.03
N GLN A 214 -7.77 37.59 -23.96
CA GLN A 214 -8.56 38.81 -23.82
C GLN A 214 -9.23 39.12 -25.15
N GLU A 215 -10.57 39.10 -25.21
CA GLU A 215 -11.29 39.92 -26.18
C GLU A 215 -11.16 41.38 -25.73
N ASN A 216 -10.13 42.05 -26.22
CA ASN A 216 -10.03 43.50 -26.16
C ASN A 216 -10.87 44.09 -27.30
N ASN A 217 -12.02 44.63 -26.92
CA ASN A 217 -12.62 45.78 -27.61
C ASN A 217 -11.64 46.94 -27.51
N GLU A 218 -10.79 47.16 -28.51
CA GLU A 218 -10.22 48.47 -28.85
C GLU A 218 -9.67 48.43 -30.28
N CYS A 219 -10.03 49.44 -31.06
CA CYS A 219 -9.84 49.55 -32.51
C CYS A 219 -8.37 49.37 -32.95
N PHE A 220 -8.13 48.42 -33.85
CA PHE A 220 -6.95 48.40 -34.72
C PHE A 220 -7.37 48.51 -36.20
N HIS A 221 -7.03 49.63 -36.82
CA HIS A 221 -7.04 49.77 -38.28
C HIS A 221 -5.88 48.95 -38.86
N GLY A 222 -6.18 47.78 -39.44
CA GLY A 222 -5.16 46.97 -40.12
C GLY A 222 -5.71 45.74 -40.86
N ASN A 223 -5.93 45.89 -42.17
CA ASN A 223 -6.05 44.89 -43.24
C ASN A 223 -7.04 43.70 -43.10
N PHE A 224 -8.28 43.95 -43.53
CA PHE A 224 -9.39 43.00 -43.73
C PHE A 224 -9.28 42.15 -45.01
N LYS A 225 -8.31 41.22 -45.15
CA LYS A 225 -8.34 40.24 -46.27
C LYS A 225 -8.02 38.77 -45.94
N ASN A 226 -7.58 38.43 -44.73
CA ASN A 226 -7.14 37.05 -44.41
C ASN A 226 -8.08 36.25 -43.49
N TYR A 227 -9.26 36.75 -43.15
CA TYR A 227 -10.16 36.10 -42.18
C TYR A 227 -11.15 35.09 -42.77
N GLU A 228 -11.42 35.12 -44.08
CA GLU A 228 -12.36 34.18 -44.70
C GLU A 228 -11.71 32.84 -45.08
N SER A 229 -10.47 32.82 -45.58
CA SER A 229 -9.79 31.56 -45.94
C SER A 229 -9.47 30.64 -44.75
N ASN A 230 -9.21 31.18 -43.56
CA ASN A 230 -8.84 30.36 -42.40
C ASN A 230 -10.05 29.77 -41.66
N LYS A 231 -11.26 30.20 -42.00
CA LYS A 231 -12.50 29.78 -41.33
C LYS A 231 -12.86 28.33 -41.68
N ASP A 232 -12.68 27.95 -42.94
CA ASP A 232 -12.96 26.60 -43.43
C ASP A 232 -11.93 25.58 -42.92
N GLU A 233 -10.65 25.99 -42.79
CA GLU A 233 -9.62 25.16 -42.16
C GLU A 233 -9.90 24.93 -40.66
N LEU A 234 -10.35 25.97 -39.95
CA LEU A 234 -10.76 25.87 -38.54
C LEU A 234 -11.96 24.94 -38.33
N ILE A 235 -12.97 25.01 -39.22
CA ILE A 235 -14.14 24.13 -39.17
C ILE A 235 -13.69 22.67 -39.43
N SER A 236 -12.82 22.44 -40.42
CA SER A 236 -12.27 21.11 -40.71
C SER A 236 -11.47 20.53 -39.54
N ILE A 237 -10.67 21.35 -38.85
CA ILE A 237 -9.92 20.93 -37.67
C ILE A 237 -10.87 20.59 -36.52
N ASN A 238 -11.92 21.38 -36.32
CA ASN A 238 -12.91 21.15 -35.28
C ASN A 238 -13.71 19.85 -35.52
N ASP A 239 -14.05 19.53 -36.76
CA ASP A 239 -14.69 18.27 -37.14
C ASP A 239 -13.77 17.06 -36.90
N LYS A 240 -12.47 17.20 -37.21
CA LYS A 240 -11.46 16.18 -36.89
C LYS A 240 -11.34 15.98 -35.39
N LEU A 241 -11.29 17.06 -34.61
CA LEU A 241 -11.25 16.99 -33.13
C LEU A 241 -12.51 16.32 -32.56
N SER A 242 -13.69 16.62 -33.11
CA SER A 242 -14.96 15.98 -32.73
C SER A 242 -14.93 14.48 -33.01
N ASN A 243 -14.41 14.05 -34.16
CA ASN A 243 -14.24 12.63 -34.46
C ASN A 243 -13.22 11.94 -33.56
N ILE A 244 -12.09 12.58 -33.25
CA ILE A 244 -11.09 12.05 -32.32
C ILE A 244 -11.70 11.86 -30.92
N SER A 245 -12.47 12.84 -30.44
CA SER A 245 -13.18 12.76 -29.16
C SER A 245 -14.16 11.59 -29.12
N LYS A 246 -14.93 11.37 -30.20
CA LYS A 246 -15.82 10.20 -30.32
C LYS A 246 -15.05 8.87 -30.29
N GLN A 247 -13.90 8.79 -30.96
CA GLN A 247 -13.07 7.58 -30.91
C GLN A 247 -12.48 7.32 -29.53
N LEU A 248 -12.05 8.36 -28.82
CA LEU A 248 -11.56 8.24 -27.44
C LEU A 248 -12.63 7.70 -26.49
N ASN A 249 -13.88 8.13 -26.66
CA ASN A 249 -15.00 7.59 -25.88
C ASN A 249 -15.21 6.09 -26.13
N ILE A 250 -15.14 5.64 -27.39
CA ILE A 250 -15.24 4.20 -27.73
C ILE A 250 -14.08 3.40 -27.10
N VAL A 251 -12.85 3.92 -27.15
CA VAL A 251 -11.69 3.28 -26.50
C VAL A 251 -11.89 3.18 -24.99
N SER A 252 -12.46 4.21 -24.35
CA SER A 252 -12.77 4.19 -22.93
C SER A 252 -13.79 3.10 -22.56
N GLU A 253 -14.83 2.91 -23.39
CA GLU A 253 -15.82 1.84 -23.20
C GLU A 253 -15.22 0.45 -23.40
N LEU A 254 -14.35 0.28 -24.41
CA LEU A 254 -13.63 -0.97 -24.65
C LEU A 254 -12.71 -1.32 -23.48
N ASN A 255 -11.98 -0.35 -22.94
CA ASN A 255 -11.17 -0.54 -21.73
C ASN A 255 -12.03 -0.97 -20.53
N GLY A 256 -13.22 -0.38 -20.38
CA GLY A 256 -14.19 -0.81 -19.38
C GLY A 256 -14.63 -2.27 -19.55
N LYS A 257 -14.83 -2.75 -20.78
CA LYS A 257 -15.15 -4.15 -21.08
C LYS A 257 -13.98 -5.09 -20.80
N VAL A 258 -12.75 -4.70 -21.16
CA VAL A 258 -11.53 -5.46 -20.88
C VAL A 258 -11.35 -5.66 -19.38
N ASN A 259 -11.48 -4.60 -18.58
CA ASN A 259 -11.35 -4.69 -17.12
C ASN A 259 -12.40 -5.63 -16.50
N ARG A 260 -13.64 -5.65 -17.02
CA ARG A 260 -14.68 -6.60 -16.56
C ARG A 260 -14.30 -8.04 -16.89
N LEU A 261 -13.80 -8.30 -18.10
CA LEU A 261 -13.35 -9.62 -18.52
C LEU A 261 -12.14 -10.10 -17.72
N GLU A 262 -11.21 -9.21 -17.38
CA GLU A 262 -10.06 -9.54 -16.52
C GLU A 262 -10.50 -10.00 -15.13
N VAL A 263 -11.47 -9.31 -14.53
CA VAL A 263 -12.06 -9.71 -13.24
C VAL A 263 -12.73 -11.08 -13.35
N GLU A 264 -13.49 -11.33 -14.42
CA GLU A 264 -14.15 -12.62 -14.65
C GLU A 264 -13.15 -13.77 -14.83
N VAL A 265 -12.09 -13.55 -15.60
CA VAL A 265 -10.99 -14.52 -15.77
C VAL A 265 -10.30 -14.82 -14.44
N ASN A 266 -10.06 -13.81 -13.60
CA ASN A 266 -9.44 -14.01 -12.30
C ASN A 266 -10.34 -14.82 -11.35
N ASN A 267 -11.65 -14.55 -11.34
CA ASN A 267 -12.61 -15.33 -10.55
C ASN A 267 -12.67 -16.80 -11.01
N ASN A 268 -12.66 -17.03 -12.33
CA ASN A 268 -12.63 -18.38 -12.88
C ASN A 268 -11.32 -19.11 -12.52
N ARG A 269 -10.17 -18.42 -12.53
CA ARG A 269 -8.89 -18.99 -12.09
C ARG A 269 -8.90 -19.42 -10.62
N ILE A 270 -9.45 -18.60 -9.72
CA ILE A 270 -9.60 -18.95 -8.30
C ILE A 270 -10.44 -20.23 -8.16
N THR A 271 -11.57 -20.30 -8.88
CA THR A 271 -12.47 -21.46 -8.86
C THR A 271 -11.76 -22.74 -9.34
N ILE A 272 -10.94 -22.64 -10.39
CA ILE A 272 -10.14 -23.77 -10.90
C ILE A 272 -9.13 -24.24 -9.84
N ILE A 273 -8.40 -23.33 -9.20
CA ILE A 273 -7.42 -23.67 -8.15
C ILE A 273 -8.09 -24.42 -6.99
N GLU A 274 -9.28 -23.99 -6.57
CA GLU A 274 -10.05 -24.66 -5.53
C GLU A 274 -10.44 -26.09 -5.94
N GLN A 275 -10.92 -26.27 -7.17
CA GLN A 275 -11.27 -27.57 -7.72
C GLN A 275 -10.06 -28.51 -7.83
N GLU A 276 -8.90 -28.01 -8.27
CA GLU A 276 -7.65 -28.78 -8.31
C GLU A 276 -7.21 -29.24 -6.91
N GLY A 277 -7.37 -28.38 -5.90
CA GLY A 277 -7.12 -28.72 -4.50
C GLY A 277 -8.01 -29.88 -4.01
N LEU A 278 -9.30 -29.85 -4.36
CA LEU A 278 -10.24 -30.93 -4.04
C LEU A 278 -9.89 -32.24 -4.75
N ILE A 279 -9.55 -32.18 -6.04
CA ILE A 279 -9.12 -33.36 -6.82
C ILE A 279 -7.87 -33.99 -6.19
N LYS A 280 -6.89 -33.18 -5.78
CA LYS A 280 -5.67 -33.66 -5.12
C LYS A 280 -5.96 -34.38 -3.80
N ARG A 281 -6.92 -33.90 -3.00
CA ARG A 281 -7.38 -34.57 -1.78
C ARG A 281 -8.07 -35.90 -2.10
N LYS A 282 -8.98 -35.90 -3.09
CA LYS A 282 -9.69 -37.10 -3.54
C LYS A 282 -8.73 -38.18 -4.04
N ASN A 283 -7.71 -37.82 -4.81
CA ASN A 283 -6.70 -38.75 -5.32
C ASN A 283 -5.86 -39.37 -4.20
N LYS A 284 -5.48 -38.59 -3.16
CA LYS A 284 -4.78 -39.14 -1.99
C LYS A 284 -5.61 -40.17 -1.24
N LEU A 285 -6.91 -39.90 -1.06
CA LEU A 285 -7.83 -40.85 -0.42
C LEU A 285 -7.98 -42.12 -1.28
N LEU A 286 -8.14 -41.95 -2.60
CA LEU A 286 -8.23 -43.08 -3.54
C LEU A 286 -7.00 -43.98 -3.48
N GLU A 287 -5.79 -43.41 -3.45
CA GLU A 287 -4.55 -44.18 -3.32
C GLU A 287 -4.46 -44.92 -1.97
N LYS A 288 -4.98 -44.33 -0.88
CA LYS A 288 -5.09 -45.03 0.40
C LYS A 288 -6.03 -46.23 0.31
N TYR A 289 -7.24 -46.03 -0.20
CA TYR A 289 -8.22 -47.12 -0.37
C TYR A 289 -7.73 -48.23 -1.30
N LYS A 290 -6.97 -47.91 -2.35
CA LYS A 290 -6.33 -48.93 -3.21
C LYS A 290 -5.34 -49.80 -2.44
N LYS A 291 -4.49 -49.19 -1.60
CA LYS A 291 -3.53 -49.92 -0.75
C LYS A 291 -4.26 -50.81 0.24
N ASP A 292 -5.27 -50.29 0.93
CA ASP A 292 -6.07 -51.04 1.90
C ASP A 292 -6.77 -52.23 1.22
N ASN A 293 -7.34 -52.03 0.03
CA ASN A 293 -7.92 -53.12 -0.77
C ASN A 293 -6.89 -54.17 -1.19
N GLN A 294 -5.67 -53.76 -1.56
CA GLN A 294 -4.61 -54.71 -1.92
C GLN A 294 -4.19 -55.56 -0.72
N VAL A 295 -4.13 -54.98 0.47
CA VAL A 295 -3.86 -55.72 1.72
C VAL A 295 -4.96 -56.74 1.97
N LEU A 296 -6.23 -56.33 1.91
CA LEU A 296 -7.38 -57.24 2.08
C LEU A 296 -7.38 -58.38 1.06
N ILE A 297 -7.04 -58.12 -0.21
CA ILE A 297 -6.92 -59.16 -1.23
C ILE A 297 -5.81 -60.16 -0.88
N ASN A 298 -4.67 -59.67 -0.41
CA ASN A 298 -3.56 -60.52 0.01
C ASN A 298 -3.95 -61.38 1.24
N ASP A 299 -4.65 -60.79 2.20
CA ASP A 299 -5.16 -61.49 3.38
C ASP A 299 -6.17 -62.57 2.98
N LEU A 300 -7.13 -62.27 2.10
CA LEU A 300 -8.07 -63.26 1.56
C LEU A 300 -7.37 -64.40 0.82
N ASN A 301 -6.34 -64.08 0.03
CA ASN A 301 -5.55 -65.10 -0.65
C ASN A 301 -4.77 -65.98 0.33
N SER A 302 -4.28 -65.41 1.44
CA SER A 302 -3.61 -66.18 2.51
C SER A 302 -4.58 -67.13 3.21
N LEU A 303 -5.78 -66.66 3.56
CA LEU A 303 -6.85 -67.48 4.14
C LEU A 303 -7.30 -68.58 3.18
N ARG A 304 -7.42 -68.27 1.88
CA ARG A 304 -7.74 -69.27 0.85
C ARG A 304 -6.68 -70.36 0.75
N ARG A 305 -5.39 -70.02 0.85
CA ARG A 305 -4.31 -71.02 0.86
C ARG A 305 -4.40 -71.93 2.09
N ILE A 306 -4.65 -71.37 3.27
CA ILE A 306 -4.81 -72.13 4.52
C ILE A 306 -5.95 -73.15 4.39
N LEU A 307 -7.11 -72.70 3.89
CA LEU A 307 -8.26 -73.58 3.66
C LEU A 307 -7.97 -74.69 2.65
N LEU A 308 -7.25 -74.39 1.56
CA LEU A 308 -6.84 -75.39 0.55
C LEU A 308 -5.77 -76.36 1.08
N THR A 309 -4.91 -75.94 2.01
CA THR A 309 -3.93 -76.83 2.66
C THR A 309 -4.58 -77.74 3.70
N ASP A 310 -5.60 -77.27 4.42
CA ASP A 310 -6.37 -78.09 5.37
C ASP A 310 -7.21 -79.17 4.66
N GLU A 311 -7.72 -78.89 3.46
CA GLU A 311 -8.38 -79.92 2.62
C GLU A 311 -7.39 -81.01 2.13
N SER A 312 -6.09 -80.71 2.04
CA SER A 312 -5.05 -81.67 1.60
C SER A 312 -4.47 -82.54 2.73
N THR A 313 -4.77 -82.22 4.00
CA THR A 313 -4.31 -82.97 5.19
C THR A 313 -5.42 -83.79 5.84
N GLY A 314 -6.55 -83.96 5.15
CA GLY A 314 -7.49 -85.03 5.40
C GLY A 314 -6.86 -86.38 5.07
N THR A 315 -6.47 -87.12 6.11
CA THR A 315 -5.96 -88.50 6.17
C THR A 315 -4.44 -88.69 6.10
N LYS A 316 -3.80 -88.70 7.29
CA LYS A 316 -3.22 -89.91 7.89
C LYS A 316 -2.60 -89.59 9.27
N ASN A 317 -3.07 -90.32 10.27
CA ASN A 317 -2.52 -90.41 11.62
C ASN A 317 -1.02 -90.73 11.62
N LYS A 318 -0.23 -90.12 12.52
CA LYS A 318 0.42 -90.84 13.65
C LYS A 318 1.45 -90.00 14.41
N GLU A 319 1.37 -90.17 15.73
CA GLU A 319 2.43 -90.20 16.74
C GLU A 319 2.96 -88.86 17.29
N LEU A 320 2.69 -88.70 18.60
CA LEU A 320 3.30 -87.77 19.54
C LEU A 320 4.81 -87.98 19.57
N GLU A 321 5.61 -86.92 19.74
CA GLU A 321 6.71 -86.87 20.72
C GLU A 321 6.97 -85.42 21.20
N GLU A 322 6.81 -85.26 22.52
CA GLU A 322 7.66 -84.51 23.45
C GLU A 322 7.92 -83.00 23.27
N GLY A 323 7.22 -82.21 24.10
CA GLY A 323 7.91 -81.50 25.19
C GLY A 323 8.44 -80.09 24.95
N ILE A 324 7.57 -79.07 24.86
CA ILE A 324 7.91 -77.70 25.28
C ILE A 324 6.69 -77.07 25.97
N ARG A 325 6.83 -76.68 27.25
CA ARG A 325 5.80 -75.92 27.98
C ARG A 325 6.07 -74.43 27.84
N PHE A 326 5.09 -73.69 27.36
CA PHE A 326 5.12 -72.23 27.30
C PHE A 326 4.43 -71.63 28.53
N ILE A 327 5.04 -70.63 29.16
CA ILE A 327 4.37 -69.79 30.17
C ILE A 327 4.25 -68.39 29.58
N THR A 328 3.05 -67.82 29.62
CA THR A 328 2.75 -66.48 29.14
C THR A 328 2.81 -65.48 30.28
N ASP A 329 3.58 -64.41 30.12
CA ASP A 329 3.42 -63.19 30.91
C ASP A 329 3.14 -62.00 29.99
N LYS A 330 2.62 -60.90 30.57
CA LYS A 330 1.89 -59.81 29.89
C LYS A 330 2.62 -59.05 28.76
N HIS A 331 3.84 -59.43 28.39
CA HIS A 331 4.65 -58.78 27.35
C HIS A 331 5.31 -59.75 26.32
N GLY A 332 4.75 -60.95 26.10
CA GLY A 332 5.10 -61.81 24.96
C GLY A 332 5.92 -63.06 25.31
N CYS A 333 5.75 -64.12 24.51
CA CYS A 333 6.26 -65.47 24.79
C CYS A 333 7.79 -65.56 24.76
N VAL A 334 8.37 -66.24 25.76
CA VAL A 334 9.79 -66.64 25.78
C VAL A 334 9.86 -68.17 25.75
N SER A 335 10.66 -68.73 24.84
CA SER A 335 11.00 -70.16 24.85
C SER A 335 12.09 -70.44 25.87
N ILE A 336 11.91 -71.49 26.68
CA ILE A 336 13.01 -72.10 27.43
C ILE A 336 13.28 -73.45 26.76
N LYS A 337 14.56 -73.71 26.48
CA LYS A 337 15.05 -74.91 25.80
C LYS A 337 14.56 -76.20 26.46
#